data_AF-A0A918JUL4-F1
#
_entry.id   AF-A0A918JUL4-F1
#
_cell.length_a   1.000
_cell.length_b   1.000
_cell.length_c   1.000
_cell.angle_alpha   90.00
_cell.angle_beta   90.00
_cell.angle_gamma   90.00
#
_symmetry.space_group_name_H-M   'P 1'
#
loop_
_entity.id
_entity.type
_entity.pdbx_description
1 polymer ?
#
loop_
_entity_poly.entity_id
_entity_poly.type
_entity_poly.pdbx_seq_one_letter_code
_entity_poly.pdbx_strand_id
1 'polypeptide(L)'
;MSRVYFSKIMLFDTNRLFVRHLEEDDQEWFYDMQSNSKVILYIKAVMNRKESKTELDRFIGYYKDTTVFFKIWAVVEKCSNKFIGI
;
A
#
# COMPACT_ATOMS: atom_id res chain seq x y z
N MET A 1 -12.83 18.23 -21.49
CA MET A 1 -12.79 17.52 -20.20
C MET A 1 -11.40 16.94 -20.00
N SER A 2 -10.52 17.67 -19.32
CA SER A 2 -9.14 17.25 -19.06
C SER A 2 -9.15 16.24 -17.91
N ARG A 3 -8.74 15.00 -18.20
CA ARG A 3 -8.42 14.00 -17.17
C ARG A 3 -7.25 14.54 -16.34
N VAL A 4 -7.50 14.89 -15.08
CA VAL A 4 -6.43 15.17 -14.12
C VAL A 4 -5.79 13.82 -13.78
N TYR A 5 -4.61 13.56 -14.33
CA TYR A 5 -3.77 12.48 -13.86
C TYR A 5 -3.24 12.91 -12.49
N PHE A 6 -3.74 12.32 -11.40
CA PHE A 6 -3.05 12.38 -10.12
C PHE A 6 -1.72 11.65 -10.30
N SER A 7 -0.63 12.40 -10.52
CA SER A 7 0.70 11.80 -10.46
C SER A 7 0.89 11.21 -9.07
N LYS A 8 1.28 9.93 -9.00
CA LYS A 8 1.69 9.29 -7.75
C LYS A 8 2.70 10.19 -7.04
N ILE A 9 2.37 10.63 -5.83
CA ILE A 9 3.30 11.41 -5.01
C ILE A 9 4.38 10.44 -4.51
N MET A 10 5.60 10.64 -4.99
CA MET A 10 6.78 9.94 -4.50
C MET A 10 7.24 10.63 -3.21
N LEU A 11 7.10 9.93 -2.09
CA LEU A 11 7.40 10.46 -0.75
C LEU A 11 8.89 10.33 -0.42
N PHE A 12 9.45 9.17 -0.76
CA PHE A 12 10.86 8.88 -0.56
C PHE A 12 11.41 8.23 -1.81
N ASP A 13 12.66 8.56 -2.12
CA ASP A 13 13.36 8.00 -3.26
C ASP A 13 14.73 7.46 -2.85
N THR A 14 15.04 6.24 -3.25
CA THR A 14 16.29 5.54 -2.91
C THR A 14 16.90 4.91 -4.15
N ASN A 15 18.08 4.30 -4.04
CA ASN A 15 18.74 3.69 -5.20
C ASN A 15 17.92 2.57 -5.87
N ARG A 16 17.10 1.81 -5.10
CA ARG A 16 16.38 0.63 -5.62
C ARG A 16 14.87 0.71 -5.47
N LEU A 17 14.39 1.53 -4.55
CA LEU A 17 12.99 1.61 -4.16
C LEU A 17 12.52 3.05 -4.19
N PHE A 18 11.23 3.24 -4.42
CA PHE A 18 10.55 4.47 -4.05
C PHE A 18 9.34 4.15 -3.18
N VAL A 19 8.95 5.12 -2.36
CA VAL A 19 7.81 5.00 -1.44
C VAL A 19 6.74 5.99 -1.87
N ARG A 20 5.48 5.57 -1.84
CA ARG A 20 4.32 6.42 -2.14
C ARG A 20 3.16 6.09 -1.22
N HIS A 21 2.10 6.90 -1.28
CA HIS A 21 0.82 6.50 -0.71
C HIS A 21 0.32 5.19 -1.35
N LEU A 22 -0.32 4.36 -0.52
CA LEU A 22 -1.17 3.26 -0.96
C LEU A 22 -2.33 3.81 -1.79
N GLU A 23 -2.80 3.03 -2.75
CA GLU A 23 -3.91 3.38 -3.62
C GLU A 23 -4.79 2.15 -3.89
N GLU A 24 -5.97 2.36 -4.48
CA GLU A 24 -6.92 1.28 -4.74
C GLU A 24 -6.37 0.20 -5.67
N ASP A 25 -5.51 0.57 -6.63
CA ASP A 25 -4.88 -0.35 -7.57
C ASP A 25 -3.87 -1.31 -6.91
N ASP A 26 -3.47 -1.05 -5.66
CA ASP A 26 -2.61 -1.97 -4.88
C ASP A 26 -3.37 -3.20 -4.36
N GLN A 27 -4.69 -3.26 -4.51
CA GLN A 27 -5.55 -4.25 -3.86
C GLN A 27 -5.10 -5.70 -4.07
N GLU A 28 -4.71 -6.07 -5.29
CA GLU A 28 -4.29 -7.45 -5.59
C GLU A 28 -2.98 -7.82 -4.89
N TRP A 29 -1.99 -6.93 -4.98
CA TRP A 29 -0.69 -7.13 -4.35
C TRP A 29 -0.78 -7.10 -2.82
N PHE A 30 -1.62 -6.21 -2.29
CA PHE A 30 -1.88 -6.12 -0.87
C PHE A 30 -2.59 -7.38 -0.36
N TYR A 31 -3.58 -7.90 -1.09
CA TYR A 31 -4.24 -9.16 -0.74
C TYR A 31 -3.29 -10.36 -0.80
N ASP A 32 -2.46 -10.47 -1.84
CA ASP A 32 -1.45 -11.53 -1.94
C ASP A 32 -0.53 -11.53 -0.71
N MET A 33 -0.09 -10.35 -0.28
CA MET A 33 0.71 -10.19 0.93
C MET A 33 -0.05 -10.56 2.23
N GLN A 34 -1.29 -10.08 2.42
CA GLN A 34 -2.07 -10.29 3.64
C GLN A 34 -2.63 -11.72 3.78
N SER A 35 -2.80 -12.43 2.66
CA SER A 35 -3.27 -13.82 2.64
C SER A 35 -2.11 -14.83 2.74
N ASN A 36 -0.87 -14.38 2.52
CA ASN A 36 0.32 -15.23 2.63
C ASN A 36 0.70 -15.48 4.09
N SER A 37 0.46 -16.71 4.56
CA SER A 37 0.76 -17.12 5.94
C SER A 37 2.23 -16.92 6.33
N LYS A 38 3.18 -17.01 5.38
CA LYS A 38 4.61 -16.79 5.67
C LYS A 38 4.94 -15.32 5.96
N VAL A 39 4.16 -14.40 5.41
CA VAL A 39 4.34 -12.95 5.60
C VAL A 39 3.66 -12.50 6.89
N ILE A 40 2.45 -13.01 7.15
CA ILE A 40 1.58 -12.46 8.20
C ILE A 40 1.69 -13.15 9.56
N LEU A 41 2.32 -14.33 9.64
CA LEU A 41 2.34 -15.22 10.83
C LEU A 41 2.57 -14.52 12.16
N TYR A 42 3.51 -13.57 12.20
CA TYR A 42 3.93 -12.87 13.43
C TYR A 42 3.24 -11.52 13.64
N ILE A 43 2.32 -11.15 12.76
CA ILE A 43 1.64 -9.86 12.77
C ILE A 43 0.16 -10.06 13.14
N LYS A 44 -0.54 -10.98 12.46
CA LYS A 44 -1.98 -11.27 12.62
C LYS A 44 -2.42 -12.51 11.85
N ALA A 45 -3.70 -12.86 11.91
CA ALA A 45 -4.29 -13.90 11.08
C ALA A 45 -4.30 -13.50 9.59
N VAL A 46 -4.22 -14.49 8.70
CA VAL A 46 -4.40 -14.30 7.25
C VAL A 46 -5.77 -13.69 6.96
N MET A 47 -5.82 -12.78 5.99
CA MET A 47 -7.05 -12.12 5.59
C MET A 47 -7.63 -12.72 4.32
N ASN A 48 -8.95 -12.79 4.24
CA ASN A 48 -9.63 -12.95 2.97
C ASN A 48 -9.64 -11.61 2.19
N ARG A 49 -10.09 -11.66 0.93
CA ARG A 49 -10.06 -10.50 0.03
C ARG A 49 -10.85 -9.30 0.57
N LYS A 50 -12.00 -9.54 1.20
CA LYS A 50 -12.87 -8.48 1.75
C LYS A 50 -12.23 -7.81 2.95
N GLU A 51 -11.65 -8.59 3.86
CA GLU A 51 -10.92 -8.10 5.03
C GLU A 51 -9.70 -7.28 4.60
N SER A 52 -8.93 -7.80 3.65
CA SER A 52 -7.77 -7.13 3.09
C SER A 52 -8.15 -5.79 2.41
N LYS A 53 -9.24 -5.75 1.63
CA LYS A 53 -9.76 -4.49 1.04
C LYS A 53 -10.14 -3.47 2.11
N THR A 54 -10.87 -3.92 3.12
CA THR A 54 -11.34 -3.06 4.22
C THR A 54 -10.14 -2.43 4.95
N GLU A 55 -9.06 -3.19 5.14
CA GLU A 55 -7.86 -2.68 5.76
C GLU A 55 -7.06 -1.72 4.86
N LEU A 56 -6.93 -2.03 3.58
CA LEU A 56 -6.31 -1.12 2.62
C LEU A 56 -7.02 0.24 2.62
N ASP A 57 -8.35 0.23 2.58
CA ASP A 57 -9.17 1.45 2.62
C ASP A 57 -8.95 2.25 3.91
N ARG A 58 -8.83 1.54 5.05
CA ARG A 58 -8.48 2.17 6.33
C ARG A 58 -7.12 2.85 6.27
N PHE A 59 -6.10 2.19 5.72
CA PHE A 59 -4.75 2.77 5.61
C PHE A 59 -4.69 3.95 4.63
N ILE A 60 -5.41 3.89 3.52
CA ILE A 60 -5.56 5.04 2.61
C ILE A 60 -6.26 6.21 3.32
N GLY A 61 -7.24 5.91 4.19
CA GLY A 61 -7.92 6.89 5.03
C GLY A 61 -6.97 7.70 5.93
N TYR A 62 -5.87 7.09 6.41
CA TYR A 62 -4.88 7.77 7.26
C TYR A 62 -4.19 8.94 6.59
N TYR A 63 -4.18 9.02 5.26
CA TYR A 63 -3.57 10.16 4.56
C TYR A 63 -4.43 11.43 4.63
N LYS A 64 -5.73 11.28 4.90
CA LYS A 64 -6.68 12.38 5.04
C LYS A 64 -6.86 12.82 6.49
N ASP A 65 -6.49 11.97 7.44
CA ASP A 65 -6.61 12.24 8.87
C ASP A 65 -5.29 12.76 9.44
N THR A 66 -5.27 14.04 9.83
CA THR A 66 -4.09 14.69 10.41
C THR A 66 -3.78 14.25 11.84
N THR A 67 -4.70 13.53 12.50
CA THR A 67 -4.51 13.01 13.86
C THR A 67 -3.75 11.69 13.88
N VAL A 68 -3.69 10.98 12.74
CA VAL A 68 -2.96 9.71 12.62
C VAL A 68 -1.49 10.01 12.36
N PHE A 69 -0.66 9.77 13.39
CA PHE A 69 0.78 9.99 13.31
C PHE A 69 1.50 8.93 12.46
N PHE A 70 1.11 7.66 12.59
CA PHE A 70 1.75 6.54 11.89
C PHE A 70 1.01 6.21 10.59
N LYS A 71 1.55 6.72 9.48
CA LYS A 71 1.09 6.39 8.14
C LYS A 71 1.77 5.11 7.66
N ILE A 72 1.01 4.26 6.98
CA ILE A 72 1.53 3.08 6.28
C ILE A 72 1.65 3.45 4.82
N TRP A 73 2.71 3.04 4.12
CA TRP A 73 2.97 3.44 2.73
C TRP A 73 3.16 2.23 1.84
N ALA A 74 3.15 2.42 0.52
CA ALA A 74 3.54 1.37 -0.42
C ALA A 74 5.04 1.47 -0.71
N VAL A 75 5.74 0.33 -0.65
CA VAL A 75 7.13 0.21 -1.09
C VAL A 75 7.16 -0.39 -2.48
N VAL A 76 7.77 0.32 -3.43
CA VAL A 76 7.80 -0.04 -4.84
C VAL A 76 9.24 -0.23 -5.32
N GLU A 77 9.51 -1.36 -5.98
CA GLU A 77 10.78 -1.64 -6.62
C GLU A 77 10.89 -0.87 -7.94
N LYS A 78 11.99 -0.15 -8.15
CA LYS A 78 12.14 0.81 -9.24
C LYS A 78 12.20 0.18 -10.63
N CYS A 79 12.95 -0.90 -10.80
CA CYS A 79 13.23 -1.45 -12.12
C CYS A 79 11.98 -2.05 -12.77
N SER A 80 11.12 -2.68 -11.96
CA SER A 80 9.88 -3.34 -12.40
C SER A 80 8.61 -2.58 -12.06
N ASN A 81 8.73 -1.47 -11.32
CA ASN A 81 7.60 -0.70 -10.78
C ASN A 81 6.61 -1.58 -9.99
N LYS A 82 7.13 -2.59 -9.29
CA LYS A 82 6.34 -3.61 -8.60
C LYS A 82 6.14 -3.25 -7.13
N PHE A 83 4.91 -3.38 -6.65
CA PHE A 83 4.61 -3.36 -5.22
C PHE A 83 5.28 -4.55 -4.52
N ILE A 84 6.10 -4.28 -3.51
CA ILE A 84 6.83 -5.34 -2.79
C ILE A 84 6.59 -5.36 -1.28
N GLY A 85 5.79 -4.42 -0.75
CA GLY A 85 5.46 -4.39 0.66
C GLY A 85 4.91 -3.05 1.12
N ILE A 86 4.74 -2.94 2.43
CA ILE A 86 4.30 -1.74 3.15
C ILE A 86 5.26 -1.34 4.27
#